data_AF-A0AA51DT79-F1
#
_entry.id   AF-A0AA51DT79-F1
#
_cell.length_a   1.000
_cell.length_b   1.000
_cell.length_c   1.000
_cell.angle_alpha   90.00
_cell.angle_beta   90.00
_cell.angle_gamma   90.00
#
_symmetry.space_group_name_H-M   'P 1'
#
loop_
_entity.id
_entity.type
_entity.pdbx_description
1 polymer ?
#
loop_
_entity_poly.entity_id
_entity_poly.type
_entity_poly.pdbx_seq_one_letter_code
_entity_poly.pdbx_strand_id
1 'polypeptide(L)'
;MLNLDKMLKEAISRDILTVSEVDDMLKMTRKKLVEQKHPYAINSRTNGRVITTVREDGKLKQIPAITMEDMFDKLYLFYYENKKKLTLNDLFPEWKAERLKDKSLNIKTVKRDTEHWNKYYKEHSIVYVPISKLTTKIMNDFFNSTITKFNLSNREYNNMKSIMIALMRIAIDEEIIVENPMNGIYIKSKFRAIRKKSDGSKLYLNDEFDTLDTHLENESTIEALCI
;
A
#
# COMPACT_ATOMS: atom_id res chain seq x y z
N MET A 1 -22.71 -14.83 -11.78
CA MET A 1 -21.58 -14.59 -10.87
C MET A 1 -21.51 -15.79 -9.94
N LEU A 2 -20.40 -16.54 -9.93
CA LEU A 2 -20.26 -17.72 -9.06
C LEU A 2 -20.27 -17.25 -7.60
N ASN A 3 -21.18 -17.79 -6.80
CA ASN A 3 -21.27 -17.50 -5.37
C ASN A 3 -20.42 -18.53 -4.63
N LEU A 4 -19.21 -18.11 -4.23
CA LEU A 4 -18.23 -18.95 -3.56
C LEU A 4 -18.78 -19.62 -2.29
N ASP A 5 -19.58 -18.89 -1.51
CA ASP A 5 -20.17 -19.40 -0.26
C ASP A 5 -21.17 -20.52 -0.54
N LYS A 6 -21.95 -20.40 -1.62
CA LYS A 6 -22.87 -21.46 -2.06
C LYS A 6 -22.11 -22.71 -2.53
N MET A 7 -21.02 -22.53 -3.27
CA MET A 7 -20.21 -23.64 -3.77
C MET A 7 -19.48 -24.39 -2.65
N LEU A 8 -18.93 -23.66 -1.67
CA LEU A 8 -18.28 -24.26 -0.50
C LEU A 8 -19.27 -25.10 0.32
N LYS A 9 -20.48 -24.57 0.57
CA LYS A 9 -21.55 -25.31 1.26
C LYS A 9 -21.96 -26.56 0.49
N GLU A 10 -22.08 -26.47 -0.83
CA GLU A 10 -22.41 -27.61 -1.68
C GLU A 10 -21.30 -28.68 -1.68
N ALA A 11 -20.02 -28.27 -1.75
CA ALA A 11 -18.88 -29.17 -1.69
C ALA A 11 -18.81 -29.93 -0.35
N ILE A 12 -19.05 -29.25 0.78
CA ILE A 12 -19.13 -29.88 2.10
C ILE A 12 -20.31 -30.85 2.17
N SER A 13 -21.49 -30.47 1.66
CA SER A 13 -22.67 -31.33 1.68
C SER A 13 -22.55 -32.60 0.82
N ARG A 14 -21.60 -32.61 -0.11
CA ARG A 14 -21.34 -33.73 -1.02
C ARG A 14 -20.08 -34.51 -0.64
N ASP A 15 -19.52 -34.27 0.54
CA ASP A 15 -18.27 -34.87 1.03
C ASP A 15 -17.09 -34.72 0.05
N ILE A 16 -17.12 -33.68 -0.79
CA ILE A 16 -16.00 -33.34 -1.69
C ILE A 16 -14.87 -32.69 -0.90
N LEU A 17 -15.23 -31.99 0.19
CA LEU A 17 -14.30 -31.29 1.07
C LEU A 17 -14.80 -31.43 2.51
N THR A 18 -14.00 -32.00 3.40
CA THR A 18 -14.36 -32.11 4.82
C THR A 18 -13.81 -30.93 5.63
N VAL A 19 -14.49 -30.58 6.72
CA VAL A 19 -14.05 -29.49 7.61
C VAL A 19 -12.70 -29.81 8.26
N SER A 20 -12.42 -31.07 8.58
CA SER A 20 -11.14 -31.49 9.15
C SER A 20 -9.98 -31.34 8.17
N GLU A 21 -10.16 -31.70 6.90
CA GLU A 21 -9.13 -31.52 5.87
C GLU A 21 -8.79 -30.04 5.67
N VAL A 22 -9.80 -29.17 5.70
CA VAL A 22 -9.59 -27.72 5.62
C VAL A 22 -8.84 -27.22 6.86
N ASP A 23 -9.20 -27.67 8.06
CA ASP A 23 -8.51 -27.29 9.29
C ASP A 23 -7.04 -27.73 9.29
N ASP A 24 -6.76 -28.98 8.90
CA ASP A 24 -5.40 -29.52 8.78
C ASP A 24 -4.58 -28.73 7.74
N MET A 25 -5.18 -28.40 6.59
CA MET A 25 -4.54 -27.60 5.55
C MET A 25 -4.23 -26.18 6.02
N LEU A 26 -5.15 -25.55 6.75
CA LEU A 26 -4.93 -24.23 7.34
C LEU A 26 -3.81 -24.28 8.38
N LYS A 27 -3.79 -25.27 9.26
CA LYS A 27 -2.75 -25.47 10.29
C LYS A 27 -1.37 -25.68 9.66
N MET A 28 -1.27 -26.55 8.66
CA MET A 28 -0.04 -26.75 7.90
C MET A 28 0.45 -25.47 7.23
N THR A 29 -0.47 -24.68 6.68
CA THR A 29 -0.14 -23.40 6.04
C THR A 29 0.38 -22.39 7.07
N ARG A 30 -0.32 -22.21 8.21
CA ARG A 30 0.14 -21.33 9.31
C ARG A 30 1.51 -21.73 9.82
N LYS A 31 1.74 -23.03 10.01
CA LYS A 31 3.05 -23.57 10.41
C LYS A 31 4.14 -23.17 9.43
N LYS A 32 3.97 -23.38 8.13
CA LYS A 32 4.95 -23.01 7.10
C LYS A 32 5.28 -21.51 7.12
N LEU A 33 4.25 -20.66 7.26
CA LEU A 33 4.43 -19.20 7.34
C LEU A 33 5.22 -18.79 8.59
N VAL A 34 4.91 -19.38 9.73
CA VAL A 34 5.66 -19.14 10.98
C VAL A 34 7.10 -19.61 10.85
N GLU A 35 7.36 -20.79 10.28
CA GLU A 35 8.71 -21.33 10.09
C GLU A 35 9.58 -20.46 9.17
N GLN A 36 9.00 -19.84 8.14
CA GLN A 36 9.72 -18.91 7.26
C GLN A 36 10.11 -17.61 7.98
N LYS A 37 9.31 -17.16 8.94
CA LYS A 37 9.43 -15.82 9.55
C LYS A 37 10.07 -15.83 10.93
N HIS A 38 9.90 -16.90 11.70
CA HIS A 38 10.34 -17.01 13.08
C HIS A 38 11.83 -17.36 13.14
N PRO A 39 12.71 -16.45 13.61
CA PRO A 39 14.16 -16.68 13.53
C PRO A 39 14.72 -17.49 14.72
N TYR A 40 13.89 -17.81 15.72
CA TYR A 40 14.35 -18.41 16.98
C TYR A 40 13.99 -19.89 17.07
N ALA A 41 14.79 -20.65 17.83
CA ALA A 41 14.54 -22.06 18.06
C ALA A 41 13.35 -22.26 19.00
N ILE A 42 12.46 -23.18 18.64
CA ILE A 42 11.32 -23.58 19.46
C ILE A 42 11.70 -24.82 20.26
N ASN A 43 11.66 -24.73 21.59
CA ASN A 43 12.16 -25.77 22.49
C ASN A 43 11.03 -26.35 23.35
N SER A 44 11.03 -27.67 23.52
CA SER A 44 10.14 -28.37 24.46
C SER A 44 10.84 -28.59 25.80
N ARG A 45 10.18 -28.22 26.89
CA ARG A 45 10.67 -28.48 28.26
C ARG A 45 10.31 -29.90 28.69
N THR A 46 10.97 -30.37 29.75
CA THR A 46 10.77 -31.69 30.37
C THR A 46 9.32 -31.95 30.80
N ASN A 47 8.54 -30.91 31.08
CA ASN A 47 7.12 -31.00 31.43
C ASN A 47 6.16 -30.95 30.24
N GLY A 48 6.67 -31.10 29.01
CA GLY A 48 5.88 -31.08 27.77
C GLY A 48 5.51 -29.68 27.26
N ARG A 49 5.76 -28.61 28.02
CA ARG A 49 5.48 -27.23 27.57
C ARG A 49 6.47 -26.80 26.51
N VAL A 50 5.96 -26.15 25.47
CA VAL A 50 6.76 -25.59 24.38
C VAL A 50 7.03 -24.12 24.67
N ILE A 51 8.26 -23.67 24.46
CA ILE A 51 8.67 -22.27 24.63
C ILE A 51 9.43 -21.77 23.42
N THR A 52 9.21 -20.51 23.08
CA THR A 52 10.09 -19.77 22.17
C THR A 52 10.20 -18.31 22.59
N THR A 53 11.08 -17.57 21.94
CA THR A 53 11.24 -16.13 22.13
C THR A 53 10.84 -15.39 20.87
N VAL A 54 10.19 -14.25 21.02
CA VAL A 54 9.92 -13.31 19.92
C VAL A 54 10.48 -11.95 20.27
N ARG A 55 10.73 -11.13 19.25
CA ARG A 55 11.15 -9.73 19.44
C ARG A 55 9.96 -8.82 19.23
N GLU A 56 9.61 -8.05 20.25
CA GLU A 56 8.51 -7.08 20.26
C GLU A 56 9.11 -5.73 20.70
N ASP A 57 9.01 -4.69 19.87
CA ASP A 57 9.55 -3.35 20.13
C ASP A 57 11.02 -3.32 20.59
N GLY A 58 11.84 -4.15 19.96
CA GLY A 58 13.27 -4.26 20.25
C GLY A 58 13.62 -5.12 21.48
N LYS A 59 12.65 -5.53 22.29
CA LYS A 59 12.82 -6.39 23.47
C LYS A 59 12.50 -7.85 23.18
N LEU A 60 13.21 -8.76 23.84
CA LEU A 60 12.93 -10.20 23.76
C LEU A 60 11.83 -10.58 24.75
N LYS A 61 10.81 -11.27 24.26
CA LYS A 61 9.67 -11.75 25.03
C LYS A 61 9.52 -13.25 24.83
N GLN A 62 9.36 -13.99 25.91
CA GLN A 62 9.15 -15.44 25.85
C GLN A 62 7.66 -15.74 25.68
N ILE A 63 7.31 -16.62 24.74
CA ILE A 63 5.96 -17.13 24.53
C ILE A 63 5.93 -18.59 25.00
N PRO A 64 5.09 -18.93 26.00
CA PRO A 64 4.83 -20.31 26.38
C PRO A 64 3.58 -20.88 25.67
N ALA A 65 3.65 -22.16 25.32
CA ALA A 65 2.56 -22.93 24.76
C ALA A 65 2.46 -24.32 25.41
N ILE A 66 1.26 -24.90 25.34
CA ILE A 66 0.99 -26.23 25.92
C ILE A 66 1.43 -27.32 24.95
N THR A 67 1.16 -27.13 23.65
CA THR A 67 1.52 -28.05 22.58
C THR A 67 2.28 -27.32 21.47
N MET A 68 2.89 -28.08 20.56
CA MET A 68 3.57 -27.51 19.41
C MET A 68 2.58 -26.82 18.45
N GLU A 69 1.37 -27.34 18.35
CA GLU A 69 0.28 -26.74 17.56
C GLU A 69 -0.18 -25.40 18.15
N ASP A 70 -0.43 -25.34 19.47
CA ASP A 70 -0.74 -24.10 20.20
C ASP A 70 0.40 -23.07 20.05
N MET A 71 1.65 -23.53 19.99
CA MET A 71 2.78 -22.65 19.72
C MET A 71 2.70 -22.02 18.32
N PHE A 72 2.46 -22.81 17.28
CA PHE A 72 2.34 -22.30 15.92
C PHE A 72 1.16 -21.35 15.77
N ASP A 73 0.01 -21.65 16.37
CA ASP A 73 -1.14 -20.73 16.37
C ASP A 73 -0.80 -19.42 17.09
N LYS A 74 -0.19 -19.45 18.28
CA LYS A 74 0.22 -18.23 19.00
C LYS A 74 1.23 -17.39 18.22
N LEU A 75 2.22 -18.03 17.61
CA LEU A 75 3.20 -17.35 16.77
C LEU A 75 2.55 -16.77 15.52
N TYR A 76 1.61 -17.50 14.91
CA TYR A 76 0.85 -17.01 13.77
C TYR A 76 0.04 -15.76 14.14
N LEU A 77 -0.66 -15.78 15.27
CA LEU A 77 -1.39 -14.61 15.77
C LEU A 77 -0.44 -13.45 16.04
N PHE A 78 0.70 -13.70 16.70
CA PHE A 78 1.72 -12.68 16.98
C PHE A 78 2.25 -12.02 15.70
N TYR A 79 2.58 -12.80 14.67
CA TYR A 79 3.21 -12.29 13.45
C TYR A 79 2.24 -11.74 12.40
N TYR A 80 0.97 -12.18 12.41
CA TYR A 80 0.04 -11.98 11.31
C TYR A 80 -1.32 -11.40 11.73
N GLU A 81 -1.79 -11.58 12.98
CA GLU A 81 -3.09 -11.03 13.38
C GLU A 81 -3.05 -9.51 13.60
N ASN A 82 -1.94 -9.00 14.16
CA ASN A 82 -1.72 -7.56 14.27
C ASN A 82 -1.62 -6.89 12.90
N LYS A 83 -1.05 -7.59 11.90
CA LYS A 83 -0.97 -7.10 10.52
C LYS A 83 -2.33 -6.87 9.87
N LYS A 84 -3.33 -7.69 10.20
CA LYS A 84 -4.70 -7.53 9.66
C LYS A 84 -5.37 -6.22 10.10
N LYS A 85 -4.88 -5.59 11.17
CA LYS A 85 -5.37 -4.30 11.67
C LYS A 85 -4.67 -3.09 11.04
N LEU A 86 -3.56 -3.30 10.32
CA LEU A 86 -2.82 -2.22 9.69
C LEU A 86 -3.70 -1.47 8.70
N THR A 87 -3.56 -0.15 8.71
CA THR A 87 -4.31 0.79 7.90
C THR A 87 -3.39 1.51 6.91
N LEU A 88 -3.96 2.24 5.95
CA LEU A 88 -3.13 3.04 5.04
C LEU A 88 -2.37 4.13 5.80
N ASN A 89 -2.92 4.63 6.91
CA ASN A 89 -2.27 5.61 7.76
C ASN A 89 -1.02 5.05 8.45
N ASP A 90 -0.96 3.74 8.68
CA ASP A 90 0.21 3.07 9.26
C ASP A 90 1.27 2.78 8.19
N LEU A 91 0.85 2.31 7.01
CA LEU A 91 1.78 1.94 5.93
C LEU A 91 2.38 3.15 5.20
N PHE A 92 1.67 4.27 5.09
CA PHE A 92 2.17 5.41 4.32
C PHE A 92 3.47 6.02 4.88
N PRO A 93 3.60 6.26 6.20
CA PRO A 93 4.86 6.70 6.80
C PRO A 93 6.02 5.74 6.56
N GLU A 94 5.78 4.43 6.65
CA GLU A 94 6.78 3.38 6.39
C GLU A 94 7.26 3.42 4.94
N TRP A 95 6.33 3.37 3.98
CA TRP A 95 6.62 3.51 2.56
C TRP A 95 7.41 4.79 2.23
N LYS A 96 7.03 5.92 2.86
CA LYS A 96 7.74 7.18 2.70
C LYS A 96 9.17 7.11 3.24
N ALA A 97 9.37 6.52 4.42
CA ALA A 97 10.68 6.38 5.05
C ALA A 97 11.62 5.50 4.22
N GLU A 98 11.12 4.42 3.64
CA GLU A 98 11.89 3.57 2.72
C GLU A 98 12.34 4.33 1.47
N ARG A 99 11.43 5.07 0.83
CA ARG A 99 11.77 5.85 -0.37
C ARG A 99 12.73 7.01 -0.12
N LEU A 100 12.79 7.53 1.10
CA LEU A 100 13.79 8.53 1.48
C LEU A 100 15.20 7.92 1.64
N LYS A 101 15.30 6.61 1.93
CA LYS A 101 16.58 5.90 2.03
C LYS A 101 17.11 5.47 0.66
N ASP A 102 16.23 5.31 -0.32
CA ASP A 102 16.60 4.93 -1.69
C ASP A 102 17.32 6.08 -2.42
N LYS A 103 18.63 5.91 -2.61
CA LYS A 103 19.51 6.91 -3.26
C LYS A 103 19.24 7.08 -4.76
N SER A 104 18.52 6.15 -5.39
CA SER A 104 18.18 6.23 -6.82
C SER A 104 16.98 7.14 -7.10
N LEU A 105 16.19 7.44 -6.06
CA LEU A 105 14.98 8.24 -6.18
C LEU A 105 15.25 9.74 -5.95
N ASN A 106 14.61 10.56 -6.78
CA ASN A 106 14.61 12.00 -6.56
C ASN A 106 13.74 12.37 -5.36
N ILE A 107 14.31 13.06 -4.37
CA ILE A 107 13.62 13.54 -3.17
C ILE A 107 12.39 14.40 -3.53
N LYS A 108 12.43 15.15 -4.64
CA LYS A 108 11.29 15.96 -5.14
C LYS A 108 10.08 15.08 -5.46
N THR A 109 10.29 13.84 -5.90
CA THR A 109 9.20 12.89 -6.18
C THR A 109 8.52 12.48 -4.87
N VAL A 110 9.29 12.12 -3.84
CA VAL A 110 8.75 11.77 -2.51
C VAL A 110 7.98 12.94 -1.89
N LYS A 111 8.48 14.17 -2.07
CA LYS A 111 7.78 15.38 -1.65
C LYS A 111 6.42 15.53 -2.34
N ARG A 112 6.37 15.38 -3.67
CA ARG A 112 5.10 15.44 -4.44
C ARG A 112 4.11 14.36 -4.02
N ASP A 113 4.58 13.14 -3.78
CA ASP A 113 3.72 12.06 -3.30
C ASP A 113 3.16 12.36 -1.90
N THR A 114 3.97 13.00 -1.04
CA THR A 114 3.51 13.49 0.28
C THR A 114 2.44 14.58 0.13
N GLU A 115 2.60 15.50 -0.81
CA GLU A 115 1.60 16.55 -1.08
C GLU A 115 0.29 15.94 -1.60
N HIS A 116 0.37 14.95 -2.50
CA HIS A 116 -0.80 14.21 -2.99
C HIS A 116 -1.49 13.41 -1.88
N TRP A 117 -0.73 12.75 -1.00
CA TRP A 117 -1.26 12.10 0.19
C TRP A 117 -2.04 13.07 1.08
N ASN A 118 -1.43 14.19 1.44
CA ASN A 118 -2.04 15.21 2.29
C ASN A 118 -3.33 15.78 1.67
N LYS A 119 -3.34 15.96 0.34
CA LYS A 119 -4.49 16.54 -0.36
C LYS A 119 -5.66 15.56 -0.50
N TYR A 120 -5.40 14.30 -0.82
CA TYR A 120 -6.44 13.36 -1.25
C TYR A 120 -6.78 12.27 -0.23
N TYR A 121 -5.83 11.90 0.64
CA TYR A 121 -5.95 10.75 1.52
C TYR A 121 -6.07 11.13 2.99
N LYS A 122 -5.21 12.01 3.50
CA LYS A 122 -5.03 12.26 4.94
C LYS A 122 -6.33 12.48 5.73
N GLU A 123 -7.24 13.27 5.19
CA GLU A 123 -8.52 13.60 5.84
C GLU A 123 -9.67 12.66 5.46
N HIS A 124 -9.41 11.68 4.58
CA HIS A 124 -10.43 10.75 4.10
C HIS A 124 -10.48 9.50 4.97
N SER A 125 -11.68 9.07 5.38
CA SER A 125 -11.88 7.93 6.32
C SER A 125 -11.26 6.61 5.87
N ILE A 126 -11.04 6.43 4.55
CA ILE A 126 -10.37 5.26 3.98
C ILE A 126 -9.01 4.98 4.62
N VAL A 127 -8.30 6.02 5.09
CA VAL A 127 -6.95 5.84 5.65
C VAL A 127 -6.95 5.09 6.98
N TYR A 128 -8.09 5.04 7.68
CA TYR A 128 -8.27 4.35 8.95
C TYR A 128 -8.94 2.98 8.79
N VAL A 129 -9.36 2.61 7.58
CA VAL A 129 -9.94 1.29 7.33
C VAL A 129 -8.80 0.26 7.32
N PRO A 130 -8.92 -0.86 8.06
CA PRO A 130 -7.94 -1.94 7.97
C PRO A 130 -7.79 -2.42 6.53
N ILE A 131 -6.56 -2.57 6.06
CA ILE A 131 -6.27 -2.91 4.66
C ILE A 131 -6.90 -4.25 4.27
N SER A 132 -6.94 -5.20 5.21
CA SER A 132 -7.62 -6.49 5.07
C SER A 132 -9.12 -6.39 4.76
N LYS A 133 -9.74 -5.24 5.03
CA LYS A 133 -11.17 -4.96 4.79
C LYS A 133 -11.41 -4.04 3.58
N LEU A 134 -10.36 -3.58 2.90
CA LEU A 134 -10.50 -2.72 1.72
C LEU A 134 -10.98 -3.55 0.53
N THR A 135 -12.29 -3.53 0.29
CA THR A 135 -12.89 -4.17 -0.88
C THR A 135 -12.77 -3.29 -2.12
N THR A 136 -12.84 -3.89 -3.32
CA THR A 136 -12.88 -3.17 -4.60
C THR A 136 -14.01 -2.13 -4.64
N LYS A 137 -15.16 -2.40 -3.98
CA LYS A 137 -16.26 -1.44 -3.88
C LYS A 137 -15.83 -0.18 -3.11
N ILE A 138 -15.23 -0.33 -1.92
CA ILE A 138 -14.74 0.78 -1.10
C ILE A 138 -13.72 1.62 -1.90
N MET A 139 -12.82 0.96 -2.63
CA MET A 139 -11.84 1.65 -3.48
C MET A 139 -12.51 2.42 -4.62
N ASN A 140 -13.47 1.82 -5.32
CA ASN A 140 -14.22 2.49 -6.37
C ASN A 140 -14.97 3.71 -5.83
N ASP A 141 -15.64 3.58 -4.68
CA ASP A 141 -16.37 4.69 -4.07
C ASP A 141 -15.40 5.83 -3.68
N PHE A 142 -14.23 5.50 -3.11
CA PHE A 142 -13.18 6.47 -2.82
C PHE A 142 -12.65 7.17 -4.07
N PHE A 143 -12.27 6.43 -5.10
CA PHE A 143 -11.71 7.04 -6.31
C PHE A 143 -12.73 7.92 -7.03
N ASN A 144 -13.95 7.43 -7.22
CA ASN A 144 -15.01 8.17 -7.91
C ASN A 144 -15.41 9.44 -7.14
N SER A 145 -15.57 9.36 -5.82
CA SER A 145 -15.88 10.53 -4.99
C SER A 145 -14.75 11.56 -5.00
N THR A 146 -13.50 11.11 -4.95
CA THR A 146 -12.32 11.98 -4.98
C THR A 146 -12.16 12.68 -6.33
N ILE A 147 -12.36 11.98 -7.44
CA ILE A 147 -12.33 12.57 -8.79
C ILE A 147 -13.34 13.71 -8.90
N THR A 148 -14.57 13.47 -8.44
CA THR A 148 -15.65 14.46 -8.48
C THR A 148 -15.38 15.63 -7.53
N LYS A 149 -15.00 15.36 -6.28
CA LYS A 149 -14.74 16.37 -5.24
C LYS A 149 -13.63 17.35 -5.63
N PHE A 150 -12.55 16.84 -6.19
CA PHE A 150 -11.38 17.66 -6.56
C PHE A 150 -11.32 18.02 -8.04
N ASN A 151 -12.34 17.63 -8.82
CA ASN A 151 -12.42 17.85 -10.28
C ASN A 151 -11.12 17.44 -11.00
N LEU A 152 -10.67 16.21 -10.75
CA LEU A 152 -9.36 15.73 -11.18
C LEU A 152 -9.29 15.54 -12.70
N SER A 153 -8.14 15.88 -13.28
CA SER A 153 -7.75 15.36 -14.59
C SER A 153 -7.29 13.90 -14.48
N ASN A 154 -7.25 13.19 -15.61
CA ASN A 154 -6.74 11.81 -15.65
C ASN A 154 -5.29 11.72 -15.13
N ARG A 155 -4.44 12.72 -15.42
CA ARG A 155 -3.06 12.77 -14.91
C ARG A 155 -3.01 12.88 -13.39
N GLU A 156 -3.79 13.79 -12.81
CA GLU A 156 -3.83 13.96 -11.34
C GLU A 156 -4.41 12.72 -10.65
N TYR A 157 -5.42 12.09 -11.25
CA TYR A 157 -5.95 10.81 -10.79
C TYR A 157 -4.87 9.72 -10.79
N ASN A 158 -4.08 9.57 -11.86
CA ASN A 158 -3.03 8.56 -11.92
C ASN A 158 -1.92 8.81 -10.90
N ASN A 159 -1.55 10.07 -10.66
CA ASN A 159 -0.60 10.44 -9.60
C ASN A 159 -1.14 10.12 -8.19
N MET A 160 -2.44 10.31 -7.97
CA MET A 160 -3.07 9.92 -6.72
C MET A 160 -3.15 8.39 -6.59
N LYS A 161 -3.54 7.70 -7.67
CA LYS A 161 -3.71 6.24 -7.75
C LYS A 161 -2.39 5.50 -7.50
N SER A 162 -1.26 6.03 -7.98
CA SER A 162 0.05 5.40 -7.82
C SER A 162 0.42 5.19 -6.35
N ILE A 163 0.02 6.10 -5.45
CA ILE A 163 0.22 5.95 -4.00
C ILE A 163 -0.55 4.73 -3.49
N MET A 164 -1.84 4.60 -3.83
CA MET A 164 -2.63 3.43 -3.43
C MET A 164 -2.04 2.13 -3.99
N ILE A 165 -1.60 2.12 -5.25
CA ILE A 165 -0.94 0.95 -5.86
C ILE A 165 0.30 0.55 -5.06
N ALA A 166 1.14 1.52 -4.67
CA ALA A 166 2.34 1.26 -3.90
C ALA A 166 2.02 0.68 -2.51
N LEU A 167 1.02 1.24 -1.82
CA LEU A 167 0.61 0.72 -0.50
C LEU A 167 -0.02 -0.68 -0.60
N MET A 168 -0.81 -0.96 -1.65
CA MET A 168 -1.35 -2.30 -1.87
C MET A 168 -0.27 -3.32 -2.22
N ARG A 169 0.78 -2.89 -2.93
CA ARG A 169 1.93 -3.75 -3.19
C ARG A 169 2.63 -4.13 -1.90
N ILE A 170 2.92 -3.16 -1.02
CA ILE A 170 3.47 -3.44 0.32
C ILE A 170 2.56 -4.40 1.07
N ALA A 171 1.24 -4.16 1.06
CA ALA A 171 0.29 -5.02 1.75
C ALA A 171 0.28 -6.48 1.24
N ILE A 172 0.58 -6.71 -0.04
CA ILE A 172 0.74 -8.05 -0.61
C ILE A 172 2.09 -8.65 -0.21
N ASP A 173 3.17 -7.87 -0.39
CA ASP A 173 4.53 -8.30 -0.06
C ASP A 173 4.66 -8.65 1.44
N GLU A 174 3.86 -7.99 2.29
CA GLU A 174 3.77 -8.24 3.73
C GLU A 174 2.74 -9.30 4.14
N GLU A 175 2.05 -9.89 3.17
CA GLU A 175 1.00 -10.90 3.35
C GLU A 175 -0.20 -10.42 4.19
N ILE A 176 -0.49 -9.11 4.17
CA ILE A 176 -1.67 -8.52 4.82
C ILE A 176 -2.94 -8.89 4.04
N ILE A 177 -2.84 -8.88 2.70
CA ILE A 177 -3.89 -9.24 1.76
C ILE A 177 -3.38 -10.29 0.77
N VAL A 178 -4.26 -11.19 0.36
CA VAL A 178 -3.94 -12.26 -0.62
C VAL A 178 -4.16 -11.77 -2.04
N GLU A 179 -5.26 -11.05 -2.28
CA GLU A 179 -5.63 -10.53 -3.59
C GLU A 179 -5.62 -9.01 -3.61
N ASN A 180 -5.19 -8.43 -4.73
CA ASN A 180 -5.18 -6.99 -4.89
C ASN A 180 -6.59 -6.47 -5.23
N PRO A 181 -7.26 -5.73 -4.33
CA PRO A 181 -8.59 -5.15 -4.60
C PRO A 181 -8.56 -4.12 -5.74
N MET A 182 -7.38 -3.62 -6.13
CA MET A 182 -7.20 -2.69 -7.23
C MET A 182 -7.46 -3.30 -8.62
N ASN A 183 -7.40 -4.63 -8.75
CA ASN A 183 -7.54 -5.32 -10.05
C ASN A 183 -8.93 -5.12 -10.67
N GLY A 184 -9.97 -4.97 -9.85
CA GLY A 184 -11.35 -4.77 -10.29
C GLY A 184 -11.82 -3.31 -10.33
N ILE A 185 -10.89 -2.34 -10.28
CA ILE A 185 -11.27 -0.93 -10.23
C ILE A 185 -11.89 -0.45 -11.54
N TYR A 186 -13.01 0.26 -11.41
CA TYR A 186 -13.70 0.91 -12.51
C TYR A 186 -14.12 2.33 -12.13
N ILE A 187 -13.73 3.28 -12.98
CA ILE A 187 -14.01 4.71 -12.79
C ILE A 187 -15.24 5.11 -13.62
N LYS A 188 -16.27 5.58 -12.93
CA LYS A 188 -17.50 6.15 -13.49
C LYS A 188 -17.44 7.67 -13.60
N SER A 189 -16.73 8.33 -12.69
CA SER A 189 -16.64 9.79 -12.65
C SER A 189 -15.95 10.36 -13.90
N LYS A 190 -16.46 11.47 -14.41
CA LYS A 190 -15.86 12.16 -15.55
C LYS A 190 -14.64 12.96 -15.11
N PHE A 191 -13.52 12.77 -15.81
CA PHE A 191 -12.32 13.57 -15.60
C PHE A 191 -12.45 14.96 -16.22
N ARG A 192 -11.82 15.94 -15.57
CA ARG A 192 -11.64 17.28 -16.13
C ARG A 192 -10.78 17.20 -17.40
N ALA A 193 -11.26 17.81 -18.48
CA ALA A 193 -10.49 17.98 -19.70
C ALA A 193 -9.34 18.97 -19.48
N ILE A 194 -8.13 18.59 -19.89
CA ILE A 194 -6.97 19.47 -19.86
C ILE A 194 -6.95 20.23 -21.20
N ARG A 195 -7.13 21.55 -21.17
CA ARG A 195 -6.89 22.39 -22.35
C ARG A 195 -5.39 22.41 -22.64
N LYS A 196 -4.98 21.97 -23.83
CA LYS A 196 -3.60 22.18 -24.29
C LYS A 196 -3.39 23.69 -24.42
N LYS A 197 -2.33 24.22 -23.83
CA LYS A 197 -1.92 25.60 -24.09
C LYS A 197 -1.61 25.74 -25.59
N SER A 198 -2.05 26.82 -26.21
CA SER A 198 -1.73 27.14 -27.62
C SER A 198 -0.20 27.23 -27.80
N ASP A 199 0.29 26.84 -28.97
CA ASP A 199 1.73 26.66 -29.22
C ASP A 199 2.56 27.94 -29.02
N GLY A 200 1.97 29.11 -29.27
CA GLY A 200 2.63 30.41 -29.04
C GLY A 200 2.98 30.72 -27.58
N SER A 201 2.63 29.86 -26.62
CA SER A 201 3.00 30.01 -25.20
C SER A 201 4.17 29.12 -24.76
N LYS A 202 4.79 28.38 -25.69
CA LYS A 202 5.88 27.42 -25.40
C LYS A 202 7.22 27.77 -26.03
N LEU A 203 7.23 28.67 -27.00
CA LEU A 203 8.40 29.07 -27.75
C LEU A 203 8.47 30.58 -27.62
N TYR A 204 9.62 31.10 -27.16
CA TYR A 204 9.95 32.49 -27.43
C TYR A 204 10.05 32.60 -28.95
N LEU A 205 9.25 33.47 -29.54
CA LEU A 205 9.45 33.86 -30.94
C LEU A 205 10.74 34.68 -31.02
N ASN A 206 11.38 34.73 -32.20
CA ASN A 206 12.69 35.38 -32.35
C ASN A 206 12.65 36.86 -31.90
N ASP A 207 11.54 37.55 -32.16
CA ASP A 207 11.28 38.92 -31.71
C ASP A 207 11.14 39.05 -30.18
N GLU A 208 10.48 38.09 -29.53
CA GLU A 208 10.40 38.04 -28.06
C GLU A 208 11.77 37.74 -27.44
N PHE A 209 12.59 36.92 -28.10
CA PHE A 209 13.97 36.64 -27.68
C PHE A 209 14.85 37.88 -27.82
N ASP A 210 14.83 38.55 -28.98
CA ASP A 210 15.61 39.77 -29.22
C ASP A 210 15.23 40.90 -28.24
N THR A 211 13.95 41.00 -27.89
CA THR A 211 13.45 41.96 -26.90
C THR A 211 13.96 41.61 -25.49
N LEU A 212 14.00 40.32 -25.13
CA LEU A 212 14.53 39.85 -23.85
C LEU A 212 16.04 40.11 -23.75
N ASP A 213 16.78 39.82 -24.82
CA ASP A 213 18.23 39.99 -24.92
C ASP A 213 18.61 41.46 -24.78
N THR A 214 17.96 42.34 -25.54
CA THR A 214 18.13 43.80 -25.45
C THR A 214 17.80 44.31 -24.04
N HIS A 215 16.77 43.77 -23.38
CA HIS A 215 16.42 44.17 -22.02
C HIS A 215 17.51 43.76 -21.01
N LEU A 216 18.05 42.53 -21.14
CA LEU A 216 19.11 42.01 -20.28
C LEU A 216 20.44 42.78 -20.45
N GLU A 217 20.79 43.17 -21.69
CA GLU A 217 21.96 44.02 -21.97
C GLU A 217 21.82 45.40 -21.32
N ASN A 218 20.62 45.98 -21.35
CA ASN A 218 20.36 47.31 -20.80
C ASN A 218 20.30 47.36 -19.26
N GLU A 219 19.90 46.27 -18.59
CA GLU A 219 19.82 46.25 -17.11
C GLU A 219 21.19 46.10 -16.43
N SER A 220 22.28 45.78 -17.15
CA SER A 220 23.65 45.75 -16.63
C SER A 220 23.82 45.03 -15.28
N THR A 221 23.02 43.99 -15.02
CA THR A 221 23.21 43.13 -13.86
C THR A 221 24.29 42.10 -14.13
N ILE A 222 25.16 41.87 -13.14
CA ILE A 222 26.37 41.02 -13.19
C ILE A 222 26.10 39.60 -13.75
N GLU A 223 24.85 39.12 -13.70
CA GLU A 223 24.42 37.82 -14.23
C GLU A 223 24.38 37.74 -15.78
N ALA A 224 24.28 38.88 -16.49
CA ALA A 224 24.25 38.93 -17.95
C ALA A 224 25.63 38.66 -18.61
N LEU A 225 26.72 38.75 -17.84
CA LEU A 225 28.09 38.55 -18.31
C LEU A 225 28.60 37.10 -18.20
N CYS A 226 27.73 36.14 -17.87
CA CYS A 226 28.10 34.73 -17.66
C CYS A 226 27.48 33.73 -18.67
N ILE A 227 27.05 34.21 -19.84
CA ILE A 227 26.74 33.33 -20.99
C ILE A 227 28.03 33.04 -21.76
#